data_AF-A0A938GJU8-F1
#
_entry.id   AF-A0A938GJU8-F1
#
_cell.length_a   1.000
_cell.length_b   1.000
_cell.length_c   1.000
_cell.angle_alpha   90.00
_cell.angle_beta   90.00
_cell.angle_gamma   90.00
#
_symmetry.space_group_name_H-M   'P 1'
#
loop_
_entity.id
_entity.type
_entity.pdbx_description
1 polymer ?
#
loop_
_entity_poly.entity_id
_entity_poly.type
_entity_poly.pdbx_seq_one_letter_code
_entity_poly.pdbx_strand_id
1 'polypeptide(L)'
;MSSAKTSMDLLQEALALHKQGELEEAGKRYREVLAAEPNHPSALHLMGLLAVQQEKPEEALDWLSKALAAHPNSPVCYSDLGLVLCGLERFEAAESAFRRALELQPQFPDALWSWGNLYREFGFLDRAASCYEQALAQRADYPEAAESLRALQKSRENLAAFVEGLKRARRSEQRRSGSDATPLKLERRELLPLVLNELGLKGVGVEIGVKEGKFSERILRLWEGRVLYSVDPWREFGQGDYIDVSNVPQQQQDALYLQTVRRLLPFERRSVVWRITSKEAADILPENSLDFCYIDADHSYRGVSEDIRLWHPKVKRGG
;
A
#
# COMPACT_ATOMS: atom_id res chain seq x y z
N MET A 1 -46.90 -22.14 22.83
CA MET A 1 -46.39 -20.75 22.76
C MET A 1 -44.90 -20.83 22.64
N SER A 2 -44.34 -20.57 21.46
CA SER A 2 -42.88 -20.52 21.26
C SER A 2 -42.37 -19.32 22.06
N SER A 3 -41.44 -19.53 23.00
CA SER A 3 -40.73 -18.42 23.63
C SER A 3 -40.12 -17.57 22.52
N ALA A 4 -40.43 -16.27 22.48
CA ALA A 4 -39.74 -15.36 21.59
C ALA A 4 -38.24 -15.46 21.90
N LYS A 5 -37.41 -15.75 20.89
CA LYS A 5 -35.96 -15.80 21.07
C LYS A 5 -35.50 -14.42 21.52
N THR A 6 -34.65 -14.37 22.55
CA THR A 6 -34.07 -13.11 23.00
C THR A 6 -33.00 -12.64 22.01
N SER A 7 -32.64 -11.35 22.05
CA SER A 7 -31.52 -10.81 21.27
C SER A 7 -30.23 -11.60 21.49
N MET A 8 -30.02 -12.11 22.71
CA MET A 8 -28.87 -12.95 23.07
C MET A 8 -28.91 -14.31 22.37
N ASP A 9 -30.07 -14.98 22.33
CA ASP A 9 -30.24 -16.27 21.65
C ASP A 9 -30.01 -16.13 20.14
N LEU A 10 -30.56 -15.07 19.54
CA LEU A 10 -30.38 -14.76 18.13
C LEU A 10 -28.92 -14.45 17.79
N LEU A 11 -28.22 -13.72 18.67
CA LEU A 11 -26.79 -13.42 18.49
C LEU A 11 -25.93 -14.68 18.56
N GLN A 12 -26.22 -15.60 19.48
CA GLN A 12 -25.51 -16.87 19.58
C GLN A 12 -25.73 -17.76 18.35
N GLU A 13 -26.96 -17.85 17.86
CA GLU A 13 -27.29 -18.57 16.63
C GLU A 13 -26.59 -17.94 15.42
N ALA A 14 -26.61 -16.61 15.30
CA ALA A 14 -25.91 -15.88 14.24
C ALA A 14 -24.40 -16.17 14.25
N LEU A 15 -23.79 -16.18 15.44
CA LEU A 15 -22.37 -16.48 15.59
C LEU A 15 -22.03 -17.93 15.22
N ALA A 16 -22.90 -18.88 15.57
CA ALA A 16 -22.73 -20.28 15.19
C ALA A 16 -22.79 -20.46 13.66
N LEU A 17 -23.79 -19.86 13.01
CA LEU A 17 -23.92 -19.86 11.55
C LEU A 17 -22.72 -19.20 10.86
N HIS A 18 -22.26 -18.07 11.40
CA HIS A 18 -21.08 -17.36 10.89
C HIS A 18 -19.83 -18.25 10.94
N LYS A 19 -19.59 -18.94 12.06
CA LYS A 19 -18.47 -19.88 12.20
C LYS A 19 -18.56 -21.09 11.25
N GLN A 20 -19.76 -21.46 10.82
CA GLN A 20 -19.99 -22.54 9.86
C GLN A 20 -19.85 -22.09 8.40
N GLY A 21 -19.68 -20.79 8.15
CA GLY A 21 -19.62 -20.22 6.79
C GLY A 21 -21.00 -19.97 6.17
N GLU A 22 -22.08 -20.13 6.91
CA GLU A 22 -23.46 -19.84 6.47
C GLU A 22 -23.73 -18.33 6.53
N LEU A 23 -23.00 -17.57 5.70
CA LEU A 23 -22.88 -16.11 5.83
C LEU A 23 -24.21 -15.39 5.63
N GLU A 24 -25.06 -15.87 4.71
CA GLU A 24 -26.35 -15.24 4.43
C GLU A 24 -27.31 -15.38 5.62
N GLU A 25 -27.40 -16.58 6.20
CA GLU A 25 -28.26 -16.86 7.36
C GLU A 25 -27.73 -16.16 8.61
N ALA A 26 -26.41 -16.14 8.83
CA ALA A 26 -25.79 -15.36 9.90
C ALA A 26 -26.19 -13.87 9.79
N GLY A 27 -26.10 -13.29 8.58
CA GLY A 27 -26.51 -11.92 8.32
C GLY A 27 -28.00 -11.66 8.58
N LYS A 28 -28.88 -12.63 8.29
CA LYS A 28 -30.31 -12.54 8.64
C LYS A 28 -30.50 -12.47 10.15
N ARG A 29 -29.83 -13.33 10.91
CA ARG A 29 -29.93 -13.33 12.38
C ARG A 29 -29.34 -12.10 13.03
N TYR A 30 -28.20 -11.59 12.57
CA TYR A 30 -27.67 -10.31 13.04
C TYR A 30 -28.65 -9.15 12.76
N ARG A 31 -29.28 -9.12 11.59
CA ARG A 31 -30.31 -8.10 11.28
C ARG A 31 -31.54 -8.22 12.17
N GLU A 32 -31.95 -9.42 12.57
CA GLU A 32 -33.02 -9.61 13.57
C GLU A 32 -32.64 -9.02 14.93
N VAL A 33 -31.40 -9.23 15.39
CA VAL A 33 -30.88 -8.60 16.61
C VAL A 33 -30.92 -7.07 16.49
N LEU A 34 -30.45 -6.53 15.37
CA LEU A 34 -30.41 -5.07 15.13
C LEU A 34 -31.81 -4.46 14.93
N ALA A 35 -32.81 -5.23 14.51
CA ALA A 35 -34.19 -4.76 14.45
C ALA A 35 -34.79 -4.57 15.85
N ALA A 36 -34.43 -5.43 16.80
CA ALA A 36 -34.82 -5.30 18.21
C ALA A 36 -33.97 -4.25 18.95
N GLU A 37 -32.66 -4.22 18.69
CA GLU A 37 -31.69 -3.36 19.35
C GLU A 37 -30.75 -2.71 18.30
N PRO A 38 -31.13 -1.56 17.72
CA PRO A 38 -30.39 -0.94 16.60
C PRO A 38 -28.92 -0.60 16.89
N ASN A 39 -28.60 -0.36 18.16
CA ASN A 39 -27.26 0.00 18.62
C ASN A 39 -26.56 -1.17 19.35
N HIS A 40 -26.97 -2.42 19.15
CA HIS A 40 -26.32 -3.57 19.80
C HIS A 40 -24.86 -3.71 19.33
N PRO A 41 -23.84 -3.43 20.17
CA PRO A 41 -22.47 -3.28 19.71
C PRO A 41 -21.88 -4.53 19.06
N SER A 42 -22.12 -5.71 19.65
CA SER A 42 -21.58 -6.98 19.12
C SER A 42 -22.20 -7.37 17.78
N ALA A 43 -23.51 -7.15 17.57
CA ALA A 43 -24.16 -7.45 16.30
C ALA A 43 -23.65 -6.52 15.19
N LEU A 44 -23.47 -5.22 15.48
CA LEU A 44 -22.87 -4.27 14.54
C LEU A 44 -21.43 -4.66 14.17
N HIS A 45 -20.61 -5.00 15.17
CA HIS A 45 -19.23 -5.45 14.95
C HIS A 45 -19.17 -6.74 14.11
N LEU A 46 -19.96 -7.75 14.46
CA LEU A 46 -20.01 -9.02 13.73
C LEU A 46 -20.56 -8.88 12.31
N MET A 47 -21.48 -7.94 12.05
CA MET A 47 -21.88 -7.58 10.68
C MET A 47 -20.72 -6.99 9.88
N GLY A 48 -19.87 -6.18 10.52
CA GLY A 48 -18.63 -5.70 9.91
C GLY A 48 -17.70 -6.85 9.50
N LEU A 49 -17.46 -7.80 10.40
CA LEU A 49 -16.62 -8.98 10.10
C LEU A 49 -17.24 -9.88 9.03
N LEU A 50 -18.57 -10.03 9.02
CA LEU A 50 -19.30 -10.75 7.98
C LEU A 50 -19.09 -10.10 6.60
N ALA A 51 -19.16 -8.77 6.54
CA ALA A 51 -18.92 -8.03 5.30
C ALA A 51 -17.46 -8.17 4.80
N VAL A 52 -16.48 -8.25 5.71
CA VAL A 52 -15.09 -8.59 5.34
C VAL A 52 -15.00 -9.98 4.71
N GLN A 53 -15.64 -10.99 5.31
CA GLN A 53 -15.66 -12.36 4.75
C GLN A 53 -16.39 -12.44 3.40
N GLN A 54 -17.32 -11.52 3.13
CA GLN A 54 -18.00 -11.39 1.84
C GLN A 54 -17.24 -10.52 0.83
N GLU A 55 -16.01 -10.09 1.13
CA GLU A 55 -15.19 -9.23 0.28
C GLU A 55 -15.85 -7.86 0.00
N LYS A 56 -16.60 -7.33 0.97
CA LYS A 56 -17.26 -6.01 0.90
C LYS A 56 -16.65 -5.02 1.90
N PRO A 57 -15.42 -4.54 1.66
CA PRO A 57 -14.68 -3.76 2.64
C PRO A 57 -15.32 -2.39 2.94
N GLU A 58 -15.97 -1.72 1.98
CA GLU A 58 -16.67 -0.45 2.24
C GLU A 58 -17.93 -0.66 3.12
N GLU A 59 -18.64 -1.78 2.95
CA GLU A 59 -19.76 -2.13 3.83
C GLU A 59 -19.25 -2.47 5.25
N ALA A 60 -18.12 -3.16 5.35
CA ALA A 60 -17.47 -3.44 6.63
C ALA A 60 -17.10 -2.15 7.39
N LEU A 61 -16.58 -1.13 6.69
CA LEU A 61 -16.30 0.17 7.32
C LEU A 61 -17.54 0.82 7.94
N ASP A 62 -18.68 0.79 7.24
CA ASP A 62 -19.93 1.36 7.75
C ASP A 62 -20.40 0.63 9.01
N TRP A 63 -20.40 -0.70 9.00
CA TRP A 63 -20.80 -1.49 10.17
C TRP A 63 -19.87 -1.31 11.37
N LEU A 64 -18.55 -1.32 11.16
CA LEU A 64 -17.57 -1.09 12.23
C LEU A 64 -17.66 0.34 12.79
N SER A 65 -17.93 1.33 11.93
CA SER A 65 -18.15 2.72 12.37
C SER A 65 -19.41 2.83 13.25
N LYS A 66 -20.50 2.16 12.88
CA LYS A 66 -21.71 2.07 13.72
C LYS A 66 -21.43 1.37 15.04
N ALA A 67 -20.67 0.28 15.03
CA ALA A 67 -20.28 -0.43 16.25
C ALA A 67 -19.49 0.47 17.21
N LEU A 68 -18.55 1.27 16.69
CA LEU A 68 -17.79 2.25 17.47
C LEU A 68 -18.63 3.44 17.93
N ALA A 69 -19.63 3.87 17.16
CA ALA A 69 -20.58 4.90 17.61
C ALA A 69 -21.42 4.40 18.80
N ALA A 70 -21.82 3.13 18.79
CA ALA A 70 -22.56 2.51 19.89
C ALA A 70 -21.68 2.19 21.11
N HIS A 71 -20.42 1.79 20.87
CA HIS A 71 -19.45 1.48 21.93
C HIS A 71 -18.03 2.02 21.59
N PRO A 72 -17.74 3.29 21.95
CA PRO A 72 -16.51 3.97 21.53
C PRO A 72 -15.20 3.42 22.12
N ASN A 73 -15.26 2.58 23.15
CA ASN A 73 -14.08 2.07 23.86
C ASN A 73 -13.84 0.58 23.57
N SER A 74 -13.97 0.17 22.30
CA SER A 74 -13.73 -1.21 21.87
C SER A 74 -12.36 -1.36 21.17
N PRO A 75 -11.30 -1.83 21.86
CA PRO A 75 -9.98 -2.03 21.24
C PRO A 75 -10.03 -3.02 20.07
N VAL A 76 -10.79 -4.11 20.21
CA VAL A 76 -10.94 -5.13 19.16
C VAL A 76 -11.58 -4.53 17.90
N CYS A 77 -12.66 -3.74 18.05
CA CYS A 77 -13.32 -3.12 16.91
C CYS A 77 -12.41 -2.10 16.19
N TYR A 78 -11.56 -1.36 16.93
CA TYR A 78 -10.55 -0.50 16.31
C TYR A 78 -9.47 -1.29 15.58
N SER A 79 -9.03 -2.44 16.10
CA SER A 79 -8.09 -3.32 15.42
C SER A 79 -8.67 -3.85 14.11
N ASP A 80 -9.92 -4.31 14.12
CA ASP A 80 -10.60 -4.80 12.92
C ASP A 80 -10.86 -3.69 11.91
N LEU A 81 -11.21 -2.48 12.38
CA LEU A 81 -11.30 -1.29 11.52
C LEU A 81 -9.95 -1.01 10.85
N GLY A 82 -8.85 -1.10 11.60
CA GLY A 82 -7.50 -0.97 11.07
C GLY A 82 -7.22 -1.96 9.95
N LEU A 83 -7.58 -3.24 10.12
CA LEU A 83 -7.43 -4.28 9.11
C LEU A 83 -8.25 -4.00 7.84
N VAL A 84 -9.50 -3.57 7.97
CA VAL A 84 -10.34 -3.20 6.82
C VAL A 84 -9.73 -2.01 6.07
N LEU A 85 -9.24 -1.00 6.80
CA LEU A 85 -8.58 0.16 6.21
C LEU A 85 -7.26 -0.19 5.53
N CYS A 86 -6.53 -1.21 6.01
CA CYS A 86 -5.36 -1.76 5.31
C CYS A 86 -5.76 -2.33 3.94
N GLY A 87 -6.82 -3.15 3.89
CA GLY A 87 -7.32 -3.74 2.65
C GLY A 87 -7.83 -2.71 1.64
N LEU A 88 -8.25 -1.53 2.12
CA LEU A 88 -8.65 -0.39 1.30
C LEU A 88 -7.48 0.56 0.96
N GLU A 89 -6.24 0.20 1.29
CA GLU A 89 -5.04 1.02 1.08
C GLU A 89 -5.10 2.41 1.76
N ARG A 90 -5.88 2.57 2.85
CA ARG A 90 -6.03 3.83 3.59
C ARG A 90 -5.08 3.90 4.78
N PHE A 91 -3.79 4.09 4.50
CA PHE A 91 -2.69 3.99 5.48
C PHE A 91 -2.92 4.81 6.76
N GLU A 92 -3.14 6.12 6.65
CA GLU A 92 -3.23 7.02 7.81
C GLU A 92 -4.42 6.68 8.70
N ALA A 93 -5.54 6.32 8.08
CA ALA A 93 -6.74 5.92 8.79
C ALA A 93 -6.52 4.59 9.52
N ALA A 94 -5.87 3.62 8.86
CA ALA A 94 -5.51 2.33 9.46
C ALA A 94 -4.56 2.50 10.66
N GLU A 95 -3.51 3.32 10.50
CA GLU A 95 -2.55 3.64 11.55
C GLU A 95 -3.25 4.29 12.76
N SER A 96 -4.17 5.23 12.52
CA SER A 96 -4.95 5.86 13.58
C SER A 96 -5.83 4.86 14.34
N ALA A 97 -6.45 3.91 13.62
CA ALA A 97 -7.28 2.87 14.22
C ALA A 97 -6.46 1.91 15.10
N PHE A 98 -5.32 1.41 14.62
CA PHE A 98 -4.44 0.56 15.42
C PHE A 98 -3.89 1.28 16.64
N ARG A 99 -3.46 2.54 16.49
CA ARG A 99 -3.03 3.37 17.62
C ARG A 99 -4.13 3.47 18.67
N ARG A 100 -5.37 3.72 18.25
CA ARG A 100 -6.50 3.82 19.18
C ARG A 100 -6.80 2.48 19.88
N ALA A 101 -6.68 1.35 19.18
CA ALA A 101 -6.81 0.03 19.78
C ALA A 101 -5.78 -0.18 20.91
N LEU A 102 -4.53 0.22 20.69
CA LEU A 102 -3.43 0.05 21.66
C LEU A 102 -3.43 1.09 22.78
N GLU A 103 -3.99 2.28 22.57
CA GLU A 103 -4.28 3.24 23.64
C GLU A 103 -5.32 2.67 24.63
N LEU A 104 -6.35 2.00 24.12
CA LEU A 104 -7.40 1.36 24.93
C LEU A 104 -6.91 0.07 25.59
N GLN A 105 -6.08 -0.70 24.89
CA GLN A 105 -5.51 -1.95 25.39
C GLN A 105 -4.04 -2.08 24.98
N PRO A 106 -3.10 -1.65 25.85
CA PRO A 106 -1.66 -1.72 25.53
C PRO A 106 -1.13 -3.15 25.35
N GLN A 107 -1.73 -4.13 26.05
CA GLN A 107 -1.41 -5.55 25.93
C GLN A 107 -2.32 -6.21 24.89
N PHE A 108 -2.07 -5.92 23.61
CA PHE A 108 -2.85 -6.47 22.50
C PHE A 108 -1.93 -6.92 21.35
N PRO A 109 -1.32 -8.12 21.46
CA PRO A 109 -0.33 -8.61 20.51
C PRO A 109 -0.90 -8.78 19.08
N ASP A 110 -2.18 -9.16 18.94
CA ASP A 110 -2.81 -9.31 17.63
C ASP A 110 -2.95 -7.97 16.89
N ALA A 111 -3.24 -6.88 17.62
CA ALA A 111 -3.24 -5.53 17.06
C ALA A 111 -1.83 -5.04 16.71
N LEU A 112 -0.83 -5.35 17.55
CA LEU A 112 0.58 -5.04 17.23
C LEU A 112 1.05 -5.78 15.97
N TRP A 113 0.75 -7.06 15.84
CA TRP A 113 1.10 -7.83 14.64
C TRP A 113 0.40 -7.28 13.39
N SER A 114 -0.90 -6.98 13.49
CA SER A 114 -1.67 -6.36 12.41
C SER A 114 -1.11 -5.00 11.99
N TRP A 115 -0.72 -4.18 12.97
CA TRP A 115 -0.08 -2.89 12.71
C TRP A 115 1.32 -3.04 12.09
N GLY A 116 2.08 -4.04 12.53
CA GLY A 116 3.34 -4.41 11.89
C GLY A 116 3.15 -4.81 10.43
N ASN A 117 2.07 -5.52 10.10
CA ASN A 117 1.71 -5.86 8.72
C ASN A 117 1.35 -4.63 7.90
N LEU A 118 0.62 -3.65 8.46
CA LEU A 118 0.40 -2.36 7.82
C LEU A 118 1.74 -1.68 7.48
N TYR A 119 2.65 -1.56 8.45
CA TYR A 119 3.95 -0.94 8.20
C TYR A 119 4.79 -1.69 7.18
N ARG A 120 4.77 -3.03 7.21
CA ARG A 120 5.46 -3.87 6.21
C ARG A 120 4.90 -3.65 4.82
N GLU A 121 3.57 -3.62 4.68
CA GLU A 121 2.89 -3.39 3.41
C GLU A 121 3.29 -2.04 2.82
N PHE A 122 3.34 -0.99 3.64
CA PHE A 122 3.74 0.35 3.21
C PHE A 122 5.26 0.62 3.22
N GLY A 123 6.09 -0.40 3.48
CA GLY A 123 7.54 -0.34 3.40
C GLY A 123 8.26 0.32 4.58
N PHE A 124 7.56 0.63 5.67
CA PHE A 124 8.14 1.12 6.93
C PHE A 124 8.74 -0.04 7.74
N LEU A 125 9.81 -0.65 7.20
CA LEU A 125 10.38 -1.90 7.73
C LEU A 125 10.80 -1.79 9.20
N ASP A 126 11.38 -0.67 9.62
CA ASP A 126 11.80 -0.45 11.03
C ASP A 126 10.62 -0.43 11.99
N ARG A 127 9.53 0.22 11.62
CA ARG A 127 8.30 0.22 12.42
C ARG A 127 7.65 -1.16 12.45
N ALA A 128 7.64 -1.86 11.31
CA ALA A 128 7.13 -3.22 11.23
C ALA A 128 7.88 -4.17 12.19
N ALA A 129 9.22 -4.12 12.18
CA ALA A 129 10.05 -4.93 13.07
C ALA A 129 9.73 -4.66 14.54
N SER A 130 9.67 -3.37 14.93
CA SER A 130 9.34 -2.96 16.30
C SER A 130 7.96 -3.47 16.74
N CYS A 131 6.95 -3.41 15.86
CA CYS A 131 5.63 -3.97 16.15
C CYS A 131 5.66 -5.49 16.39
N TYR A 132 6.37 -6.25 15.54
CA TYR A 132 6.47 -7.70 15.72
C TYR A 132 7.25 -8.08 16.98
N GLU A 133 8.34 -7.37 17.28
CA GLU A 133 9.12 -7.56 18.51
C GLU A 133 8.28 -7.28 19.76
N GLN A 134 7.48 -6.21 19.75
CA GLN A 134 6.55 -5.91 20.84
C GLN A 134 5.45 -6.97 20.97
N ALA A 135 4.90 -7.46 19.86
CA ALA A 135 3.91 -8.54 19.88
C ALA A 135 4.49 -9.82 20.52
N LEU A 136 5.71 -10.20 20.15
CA LEU A 136 6.43 -11.35 20.70
C LEU A 136 6.83 -11.16 22.18
N ALA A 137 7.14 -9.93 22.58
CA ALA A 137 7.40 -9.62 23.99
C ALA A 137 6.15 -9.80 24.86
N GLN A 138 4.95 -9.55 24.32
CA GLN A 138 3.68 -9.76 25.01
C GLN A 138 3.21 -11.22 24.96
N ARG A 139 3.45 -11.90 23.83
CA ARG A 139 3.08 -13.30 23.61
C ARG A 139 4.25 -14.02 22.94
N ALA A 140 5.08 -14.68 23.75
CA ALA A 140 6.28 -15.36 23.26
C ALA A 140 5.98 -16.51 22.29
N ASP A 141 4.88 -17.25 22.53
CA ASP A 141 4.36 -18.28 21.63
C ASP A 141 3.38 -17.65 20.62
N TYR A 142 3.91 -16.83 19.71
CA TYR A 142 3.12 -16.18 18.66
C TYR A 142 3.77 -16.40 17.28
N PRO A 143 3.47 -17.53 16.62
CA PRO A 143 4.18 -17.96 15.41
C PRO A 143 4.03 -16.97 14.24
N GLU A 144 2.87 -16.35 14.08
CA GLU A 144 2.60 -15.38 13.01
C GLU A 144 3.53 -14.16 13.10
N ALA A 145 3.75 -13.63 14.32
CA ALA A 145 4.66 -12.52 14.56
C ALA A 145 6.13 -12.93 14.37
N ALA A 146 6.51 -14.12 14.82
CA ALA A 146 7.87 -14.66 14.66
C ALA A 146 8.22 -14.87 13.17
N GLU A 147 7.30 -15.44 12.40
CA GLU A 147 7.48 -15.63 10.96
C GLU A 147 7.58 -14.28 10.23
N SER A 148 6.70 -13.34 10.57
CA SER A 148 6.70 -11.99 9.99
C SER A 148 8.03 -11.26 10.24
N LEU A 149 8.57 -11.36 11.46
CA LEU A 149 9.86 -10.77 11.81
C LEU A 149 11.02 -11.42 11.06
N ARG A 150 11.05 -12.76 10.97
CA ARG A 150 12.08 -13.50 10.23
C ARG A 150 12.05 -13.16 8.73
N ALA A 151 10.87 -13.13 8.13
CA ALA A 151 10.71 -12.76 6.72
C ALA A 151 11.20 -11.34 6.45
N LEU A 152 10.93 -10.42 7.38
CA LEU A 152 11.39 -9.04 7.30
C LEU A 152 12.91 -8.92 7.41
N GLN A 153 13.54 -9.63 8.36
CA GLN A 153 15.00 -9.69 8.50
C GLN A 153 15.67 -10.17 7.21
N LYS A 154 15.18 -11.28 6.63
CA LYS A 154 15.66 -11.79 5.33
C LYS A 154 15.52 -10.75 4.22
N SER A 155 14.40 -10.01 4.17
CA SER A 155 14.22 -8.96 3.17
C SER A 155 15.23 -7.82 3.34
N ARG A 156 15.61 -7.47 4.58
CA ARG A 156 16.64 -6.45 4.85
C ARG A 156 18.03 -6.92 4.43
N GLU A 157 18.38 -8.17 4.72
CA GLU A 157 19.66 -8.76 4.31
C GLU A 157 19.79 -8.75 2.77
N ASN A 158 18.74 -9.16 2.07
CA ASN A 158 18.71 -9.12 0.60
C ASN A 158 18.84 -7.69 0.06
N LEU A 159 18.15 -6.73 0.67
CA LEU A 159 18.25 -5.32 0.30
C LEU A 159 19.67 -4.78 0.50
N ALA A 160 20.29 -5.07 1.65
CA ALA A 160 21.66 -4.65 1.95
C ALA A 160 22.67 -5.26 0.97
N ALA A 161 22.51 -6.55 0.63
CA ALA A 161 23.34 -7.21 -0.37
C ALA A 161 23.18 -6.58 -1.76
N PHE A 162 21.95 -6.24 -2.16
CA PHE A 162 21.65 -5.56 -3.42
C PHE A 162 22.31 -4.17 -3.50
N VAL A 163 22.16 -3.36 -2.44
CA VAL A 163 22.80 -2.03 -2.33
C VAL A 163 24.32 -2.13 -2.40
N GLU A 164 24.94 -3.09 -1.71
CA GLU A 164 26.38 -3.30 -1.78
C GLU A 164 26.83 -3.75 -3.18
N GLY A 165 26.02 -4.57 -3.87
CA GLY A 165 26.21 -4.91 -5.28
C GLY A 165 26.28 -3.66 -6.18
N LEU A 166 25.31 -2.76 -6.03
CA LEU A 166 25.27 -1.49 -6.78
C LEU A 166 26.47 -0.60 -6.45
N LYS A 167 26.82 -0.45 -5.16
CA LYS A 167 28.01 0.31 -4.74
C LYS A 167 29.30 -0.25 -5.34
N ARG A 168 29.43 -1.58 -5.47
CA ARG A 168 30.57 -2.22 -6.15
C ARG A 168 30.58 -1.94 -7.66
N ALA A 169 29.44 -2.10 -8.33
CA ALA A 169 29.31 -1.83 -9.76
C ALA A 169 29.70 -0.38 -10.11
N ARG A 170 29.25 0.59 -9.31
CA ARG A 170 29.63 2.00 -9.45
C ARG A 170 31.13 2.24 -9.30
N ARG A 171 31.79 1.55 -8.37
CA ARG A 171 33.25 1.62 -8.18
C ARG A 171 34.02 0.99 -9.35
N SER A 172 33.50 -0.05 -9.98
CA SER A 172 34.16 -0.68 -11.15
C SER A 172 33.99 0.13 -12.43
N GLU A 173 32.83 0.73 -12.67
CA GLU A 173 32.62 1.66 -13.81
C GLU A 173 33.52 2.90 -13.73
N GLN A 174 33.86 3.35 -12.53
CA GLN A 174 34.84 4.42 -12.33
C GLN A 174 36.28 3.99 -12.69
N ARG A 175 36.57 2.69 -12.73
CA ARG A 175 37.91 2.12 -12.92
C ARG A 175 38.15 1.49 -14.29
N ARG A 176 37.10 1.17 -15.06
CA ARG A 176 37.20 0.53 -16.40
C ARG A 176 36.25 1.19 -17.39
N SER A 177 36.74 1.51 -18.59
CA SER A 177 35.90 1.79 -19.75
C SER A 177 35.38 0.45 -20.30
N GLY A 178 34.20 0.05 -19.85
CA GLY A 178 33.53 -1.18 -20.29
C GLY A 178 33.75 -2.35 -19.34
N SER A 179 32.66 -2.83 -18.76
CA SER A 179 32.58 -4.21 -18.25
C SER A 179 31.16 -4.71 -18.39
N ASP A 180 31.02 -5.98 -18.74
CA ASP A 180 29.82 -6.80 -18.55
C ASP A 180 29.33 -6.67 -17.10
N ALA A 181 28.47 -5.69 -16.84
CA ALA A 181 27.79 -5.59 -15.56
C ALA A 181 26.72 -6.68 -15.55
N THR A 182 26.88 -7.68 -14.68
CA THR A 182 25.80 -8.63 -14.43
C THR A 182 24.58 -7.85 -13.95
N PRO A 183 23.41 -7.95 -14.62
CA PRO A 183 22.22 -7.26 -14.19
C PRO A 183 21.88 -7.62 -12.75
N LEU A 184 21.82 -6.61 -11.88
CA LEU A 184 21.36 -6.80 -10.51
C LEU A 184 19.83 -6.75 -10.51
N LYS A 185 19.21 -7.80 -9.98
CA LYS A 185 17.75 -7.89 -9.88
C LYS A 185 17.28 -7.45 -8.50
N LEU A 186 16.43 -6.43 -8.46
CA LEU A 186 15.68 -6.08 -7.26
C LEU A 186 14.46 -6.99 -7.17
N GLU A 187 14.33 -7.77 -6.09
CA GLU A 187 13.26 -8.76 -5.94
C GLU A 187 11.85 -8.16 -5.96
N ARG A 188 11.71 -6.93 -5.45
CA ARG A 188 10.44 -6.23 -5.29
C ARG A 188 10.62 -4.75 -5.60
N ARG A 189 9.85 -4.20 -6.54
CA ARG A 189 9.91 -2.78 -6.91
C ARG A 189 9.65 -1.86 -5.73
N GLU A 190 8.86 -2.31 -4.76
CA GLU A 190 8.48 -1.61 -3.54
C GLU A 190 9.70 -1.26 -2.66
N LEU A 191 10.84 -1.92 -2.87
CA LEU A 191 12.08 -1.65 -2.16
C LEU A 191 12.92 -0.55 -2.81
N LEU A 192 12.59 -0.11 -4.03
CA LEU A 192 13.33 0.92 -4.77
C LEU A 192 13.55 2.20 -3.93
N PRO A 193 12.55 2.75 -3.22
CA PRO A 193 12.74 3.96 -2.40
C PRO A 193 13.84 3.80 -1.34
N LEU A 194 13.92 2.62 -0.72
CA LEU A 194 14.92 2.30 0.30
C LEU A 194 16.31 2.17 -0.32
N VAL A 195 16.41 1.53 -1.49
CA VAL A 195 17.67 1.47 -2.27
C VAL A 195 18.18 2.87 -2.58
N LEU A 196 17.31 3.74 -3.09
CA LEU A 196 17.67 5.12 -3.46
C LEU A 196 18.20 5.90 -2.25
N ASN A 197 17.57 5.75 -1.09
CA ASN A 197 18.03 6.38 0.15
C ASN A 197 19.43 5.90 0.56
N GLU A 198 19.67 4.59 0.51
CA GLU A 198 20.96 3.96 0.85
C GLU A 198 22.10 4.34 -0.11
N LEU A 199 21.76 4.70 -1.35
CA LEU A 199 22.70 5.21 -2.34
C LEU A 199 22.91 6.73 -2.24
N GLY A 200 22.18 7.41 -1.37
CA GLY A 200 22.20 8.87 -1.25
C GLY A 200 21.58 9.60 -2.44
N LEU A 201 20.74 8.90 -3.22
CA LEU A 201 20.05 9.43 -4.41
C LEU A 201 18.79 10.18 -3.98
N LYS A 202 18.95 11.31 -3.29
CA LYS A 202 17.86 12.10 -2.66
C LYS A 202 17.55 13.42 -3.39
N GLY A 203 17.96 13.53 -4.65
CA GLY A 203 17.74 14.68 -5.51
C GLY A 203 16.37 14.62 -6.19
N VAL A 204 16.38 14.43 -7.51
CA VAL A 204 15.18 14.47 -8.36
C VAL A 204 14.92 13.09 -8.95
N GLY A 205 13.68 12.61 -8.83
CA GLY A 205 13.24 11.34 -9.40
C GLY A 205 12.21 11.56 -10.49
N VAL A 206 12.11 10.61 -11.41
CA VAL A 206 11.03 10.54 -12.39
C VAL A 206 10.46 9.13 -12.39
N GLU A 207 9.13 9.04 -12.42
CA GLU A 207 8.38 7.81 -12.68
C GLU A 207 7.56 8.01 -13.97
N ILE A 208 7.69 7.10 -14.92
CA ILE A 208 7.01 7.12 -16.23
C ILE A 208 5.99 5.98 -16.27
N GLY A 209 4.85 6.24 -16.93
CA GLY A 209 3.76 5.27 -17.04
C GLY A 209 2.89 5.24 -15.79
N VAL A 210 2.78 6.38 -15.10
CA VAL A 210 1.97 6.48 -13.87
C VAL A 210 0.52 6.20 -14.21
N LYS A 211 -0.20 5.45 -13.36
CA LYS A 211 -1.63 5.19 -13.56
C LYS A 211 -2.49 5.91 -12.53
N GLU A 212 -2.61 5.30 -11.36
CA GLU A 212 -3.37 5.82 -10.22
C GLU A 212 -2.47 6.46 -9.15
N GLY A 213 -1.17 6.63 -9.45
CA GLY A 213 -0.18 7.18 -8.53
C GLY A 213 0.17 6.27 -7.34
N LYS A 214 -0.23 5.00 -7.32
CA LYS A 214 0.02 4.09 -6.18
C LYS A 214 1.52 3.88 -5.91
N PHE A 215 2.31 3.67 -6.96
CA PHE A 215 3.75 3.51 -6.80
C PHE A 215 4.44 4.86 -6.56
N SER A 216 4.02 5.93 -7.22
CA SER A 216 4.46 7.31 -6.92
C SER A 216 4.30 7.67 -5.44
N GLU A 217 3.13 7.36 -4.87
CA GLU A 217 2.84 7.55 -3.46
C GLU A 217 3.81 6.76 -2.59
N ARG A 218 4.05 5.49 -2.92
CA ARG A 218 5.00 4.65 -2.20
C ARG A 218 6.42 5.21 -2.26
N ILE A 219 6.86 5.70 -3.42
CA ILE A 219 8.13 6.40 -3.56
C ILE A 219 8.14 7.61 -2.63
N LEU A 220 7.16 8.51 -2.72
CA LEU A 220 7.15 9.75 -1.94
C LEU A 220 7.07 9.54 -0.42
N ARG A 221 6.42 8.46 0.04
CA ARG A 221 6.35 8.07 1.45
C ARG A 221 7.69 7.61 2.03
N LEU A 222 8.46 6.87 1.24
CA LEU A 222 9.65 6.15 1.73
C LEU A 222 10.96 6.78 1.28
N TRP A 223 11.00 7.32 0.06
CA TRP A 223 12.16 7.98 -0.51
C TRP A 223 12.30 9.36 0.14
N GLU A 224 13.53 9.73 0.52
CA GLU A 224 13.84 11.01 1.17
C GLU A 224 14.24 12.10 0.17
N GLY A 225 13.86 11.92 -1.09
CA GLY A 225 14.24 12.83 -2.15
C GLY A 225 13.50 14.15 -2.21
N ARG A 226 14.03 15.08 -3.01
CA ARG A 226 13.51 16.44 -3.13
C ARG A 226 12.19 16.50 -3.89
N VAL A 227 12.15 15.94 -5.10
CA VAL A 227 10.99 16.01 -6.01
C VAL A 227 10.89 14.72 -6.80
N LEU A 228 9.67 14.19 -6.91
CA LEU A 228 9.29 13.14 -7.86
C LEU A 228 8.39 13.74 -8.94
N TYR A 229 8.76 13.54 -10.20
CA TYR A 229 7.89 13.79 -11.34
C TYR A 229 7.15 12.50 -11.71
N SER A 230 5.84 12.51 -11.58
CA SER A 230 4.93 11.44 -12.01
C SER A 230 4.44 11.76 -13.42
N VAL A 231 5.01 11.09 -14.41
CA VAL A 231 4.81 11.34 -15.84
C VAL A 231 3.82 10.35 -16.44
N ASP A 232 3.04 10.84 -17.40
CA ASP A 232 2.07 10.06 -18.16
C ASP A 232 0.94 9.39 -17.34
N PRO A 233 0.25 10.12 -16.43
CA PRO A 233 -0.92 9.65 -15.69
C PRO A 233 -2.19 9.48 -16.56
N TRP A 234 -2.04 9.04 -17.82
CA TRP A 234 -3.05 8.91 -18.89
C TRP A 234 -3.40 10.21 -19.65
N ARG A 235 -3.01 10.24 -20.93
CA ARG A 235 -3.21 11.34 -21.90
C ARG A 235 -4.13 10.93 -23.07
N GLU A 236 -4.80 11.93 -23.65
CA GLU A 236 -5.47 11.91 -24.96
C GLU A 236 -4.62 11.26 -26.07
N PHE A 237 -5.15 10.23 -26.73
CA PHE A 237 -4.64 9.75 -28.02
C PHE A 237 -5.46 10.35 -29.16
N GLY A 238 -4.79 10.80 -30.22
CA GLY A 238 -5.47 11.21 -31.45
C GLY A 238 -6.18 10.01 -32.08
N GLN A 239 -7.37 10.23 -32.66
CA GLN A 239 -8.22 9.17 -33.24
C GLN A 239 -7.54 8.25 -34.29
N GLY A 240 -6.34 8.59 -34.78
CA GLY A 240 -5.57 7.79 -35.74
C GLY A 240 -4.36 7.06 -35.15
N ASP A 241 -3.99 7.31 -33.90
CA ASP A 241 -2.78 6.76 -33.30
C ASP A 241 -3.14 5.64 -32.32
N TYR A 242 -2.96 4.40 -32.79
CA TYR A 242 -2.69 3.23 -31.96
C TYR A 242 -3.89 2.67 -31.15
N ILE A 243 -4.44 1.55 -31.62
CA ILE A 243 -5.29 0.67 -30.80
C ILE A 243 -4.33 -0.24 -30.01
N ASP A 244 -3.86 0.24 -28.85
CA ASP A 244 -3.35 -0.65 -27.80
C ASP A 244 -4.55 -1.16 -26.98
N VAL A 245 -4.48 -2.41 -26.55
CA VAL A 245 -5.42 -3.07 -25.63
C VAL A 245 -5.57 -2.33 -24.29
N SER A 246 -4.68 -1.38 -24.03
CA SER A 246 -4.58 -0.58 -22.81
C SER A 246 -5.32 0.77 -22.86
N ASN A 247 -5.91 1.15 -24.00
CA ASN A 247 -6.55 2.47 -24.14
C ASN A 247 -7.95 2.50 -23.51
N VAL A 248 -8.08 3.30 -22.45
CA VAL A 248 -9.35 3.60 -21.80
C VAL A 248 -9.98 4.89 -22.37
N PRO A 249 -11.32 5.03 -22.34
CA PRO A 249 -12.00 6.24 -22.83
C PRO A 249 -11.49 7.51 -22.13
N GLN A 250 -11.57 8.66 -22.81
CA GLN A 250 -11.07 9.95 -22.28
C GLN A 250 -11.57 10.27 -20.86
N GLN A 251 -12.85 10.02 -20.60
CA GLN A 251 -13.44 10.21 -19.27
C GLN A 251 -12.75 9.37 -18.18
N GLN A 252 -12.35 8.15 -18.52
CA GLN A 252 -11.64 7.26 -17.60
C GLN A 252 -10.20 7.74 -17.40
N GLN A 253 -9.53 8.26 -18.43
CA GLN A 253 -8.22 8.89 -18.29
C GLN A 253 -8.26 10.12 -17.37
N ASP A 254 -9.27 10.98 -17.54
CA ASP A 254 -9.47 12.15 -16.67
C ASP A 254 -9.70 11.73 -15.21
N ALA A 255 -10.46 10.65 -14.99
CA ALA A 255 -10.68 10.10 -13.65
C ALA A 255 -9.37 9.58 -13.02
N LEU A 256 -8.54 8.85 -13.77
CA LEU A 256 -7.25 8.33 -13.31
C LEU A 256 -6.25 9.46 -13.00
N TYR A 257 -6.21 10.49 -13.85
CA TYR A 257 -5.41 11.68 -13.60
C TYR A 257 -5.83 12.39 -12.30
N LEU A 258 -7.13 12.63 -12.12
CA LEU A 258 -7.65 13.26 -10.90
C LEU A 258 -7.39 12.41 -9.65
N GLN A 259 -7.48 11.08 -9.77
CA GLN A 259 -7.15 10.16 -8.70
C GLN A 259 -5.67 10.24 -8.33
N THR A 260 -4.77 10.28 -9.31
CA THR A 260 -3.33 10.48 -9.09
C THR A 260 -3.05 11.80 -8.39
N VAL A 261 -3.61 12.92 -8.88
CA VAL A 261 -3.43 14.23 -8.27
C VAL A 261 -3.91 14.24 -6.81
N ARG A 262 -5.09 13.68 -6.53
CA ARG A 262 -5.63 13.59 -5.15
C ARG A 262 -4.75 12.74 -4.25
N ARG A 263 -4.30 11.60 -4.72
CA ARG A 263 -3.44 10.67 -3.98
C ARG A 263 -2.10 11.32 -3.61
N LEU A 264 -1.55 12.12 -4.52
CA LEU A 264 -0.22 12.70 -4.34
C LEU A 264 -0.23 14.13 -3.76
N LEU A 265 -1.41 14.73 -3.61
CA LEU A 265 -1.59 16.05 -2.99
C LEU A 265 -0.91 16.19 -1.61
N PRO A 266 -0.95 15.19 -0.70
CA PRO A 266 -0.34 15.31 0.62
C PRO A 266 1.19 15.50 0.60
N PHE A 267 1.87 15.22 -0.51
CA PHE A 267 3.33 15.39 -0.63
C PHE A 267 3.74 16.79 -1.11
N GLU A 268 2.76 17.65 -1.39
CA GLU A 268 2.95 19.05 -1.74
C GLU A 268 4.09 19.27 -2.77
N ARG A 269 5.09 20.08 -2.42
CA ARG A 269 6.22 20.45 -3.29
C ARG A 269 7.11 19.29 -3.69
N ARG A 270 7.01 18.13 -3.03
CA ARG A 270 7.76 16.93 -3.40
C ARG A 270 7.12 16.15 -4.55
N SER A 271 5.86 16.40 -4.85
CA SER A 271 5.14 15.71 -5.93
C SER A 271 4.81 16.66 -7.07
N VAL A 272 5.16 16.27 -8.30
CA VAL A 272 4.76 16.96 -9.51
C VAL A 272 4.13 15.96 -10.47
N VAL A 273 2.84 16.14 -10.76
CA VAL A 273 2.11 15.30 -11.70
C VAL A 273 2.10 15.96 -13.08
N TRP A 274 2.65 15.28 -14.07
CA TRP A 274 2.79 15.78 -15.43
C TRP A 274 1.94 14.98 -16.40
N ARG A 275 0.84 15.58 -16.84
CA ARG A 275 -0.04 15.03 -17.89
C ARG A 275 0.51 15.33 -19.30
N ILE A 276 1.73 14.86 -19.55
CA ILE A 276 2.46 14.98 -20.81
C ILE A 276 3.14 13.63 -21.12
N THR A 277 3.58 13.45 -22.37
CA THR A 277 4.27 12.23 -22.80
C THR A 277 5.65 12.10 -22.18
N SER A 278 6.16 10.87 -22.12
CA SER A 278 7.55 10.56 -21.75
C SER A 278 8.57 11.43 -22.52
N LYS A 279 8.38 11.59 -23.84
CA LYS A 279 9.26 12.40 -24.68
C LYS A 279 9.20 13.89 -24.32
N GLU A 280 8.02 14.48 -24.21
CA GLU A 280 7.87 15.90 -23.84
C GLU A 280 8.50 16.17 -22.46
N ALA A 281 8.31 15.25 -21.50
CA ALA A 281 8.93 15.36 -20.18
C ALA A 281 10.46 15.28 -20.25
N ALA A 282 11.01 14.36 -21.05
CA ALA A 282 12.46 14.24 -21.26
C ALA A 282 13.05 15.48 -21.94
N ASP A 283 12.33 16.12 -22.87
CA ASP A 283 12.76 17.34 -23.56
C ASP A 283 12.84 18.55 -22.59
N ILE A 284 11.99 18.58 -21.55
CA ILE A 284 11.98 19.64 -20.52
C ILE A 284 13.17 19.50 -19.55
N LEU A 285 13.51 18.26 -19.15
CA LEU A 285 14.48 18.01 -18.10
C LEU A 285 15.94 18.10 -18.64
N PRO A 286 16.87 18.77 -17.93
CA PRO A 286 18.26 18.82 -18.37
C PRO A 286 18.96 17.47 -18.29
N GLU A 287 20.03 17.29 -19.08
CA GLU A 287 20.94 16.15 -18.92
C GLU A 287 21.60 16.15 -17.53
N ASN A 288 21.93 14.95 -17.02
CA ASN A 288 22.56 14.76 -15.71
C ASN A 288 21.84 15.45 -14.52
N SER A 289 20.53 15.66 -14.61
CA SER A 289 19.74 16.35 -13.58
C SER A 289 18.99 15.42 -12.63
N LEU A 290 18.84 14.14 -13.00
CA LEU A 290 18.05 13.16 -12.27
C LEU A 290 18.92 12.24 -11.42
N ASP A 291 18.41 11.90 -10.24
CA ASP A 291 18.95 10.90 -9.34
C ASP A 291 18.53 9.50 -9.71
N PHE A 292 17.34 9.34 -10.30
CA PHE A 292 16.87 8.09 -10.88
C PHE A 292 15.75 8.36 -11.89
N CYS A 293 15.53 7.40 -12.78
CA CYS A 293 14.35 7.31 -13.62
C CYS A 293 13.78 5.90 -13.50
N TYR A 294 12.50 5.78 -13.13
CA TYR A 294 11.76 4.53 -13.13
C TYR A 294 10.79 4.51 -14.31
N ILE A 295 10.90 3.49 -15.16
CA ILE A 295 10.01 3.27 -16.30
C ILE A 295 9.09 2.11 -15.94
N ASP A 296 7.78 2.38 -15.77
CA ASP A 296 6.79 1.31 -15.61
C ASP A 296 6.51 0.68 -16.98
N ALA A 297 7.09 -0.49 -17.22
CA ALA A 297 7.18 -1.12 -18.53
C ALA A 297 5.91 -1.87 -18.96
N ASP A 298 4.73 -1.25 -18.80
CA ASP A 298 3.47 -1.82 -19.32
C ASP A 298 3.22 -1.42 -20.79
N HIS A 299 4.30 -1.46 -21.58
CA HIS A 299 4.35 -1.05 -22.98
C HIS A 299 5.17 -2.05 -23.81
N SER A 300 5.07 -1.97 -25.13
CA SER A 300 5.87 -2.81 -26.03
C SER A 300 7.38 -2.69 -25.74
N TYR A 301 8.14 -3.77 -25.97
CA TYR A 301 9.61 -3.77 -25.83
C TYR A 301 10.29 -2.60 -26.54
N ARG A 302 9.75 -2.20 -27.70
CA ARG A 302 10.21 -1.04 -28.46
C ARG A 302 10.02 0.26 -27.68
N GLY A 303 8.85 0.48 -27.09
CA GLY A 303 8.56 1.68 -26.28
C GLY A 303 9.51 1.80 -25.10
N VAL A 304 9.71 0.71 -24.35
CA VAL A 304 10.66 0.69 -23.22
C VAL A 304 12.09 1.00 -23.69
N SER A 305 12.53 0.44 -24.82
CA SER A 305 13.86 0.75 -25.38
C SER A 305 14.00 2.20 -25.82
N GLU A 306 12.92 2.82 -26.32
CA GLU A 306 12.91 4.24 -26.70
C GLU A 306 12.98 5.12 -25.45
N ASP A 307 12.23 4.81 -24.40
CA ASP A 307 12.28 5.51 -23.11
C ASP A 307 13.68 5.41 -22.48
N ILE A 308 14.30 4.24 -22.46
CA ILE A 308 15.67 4.10 -21.93
C ILE A 308 16.64 5.04 -22.66
N ARG A 309 16.53 5.17 -23.99
CA ARG A 309 17.40 6.08 -24.77
C ARG A 309 17.13 7.56 -24.47
N LEU A 310 15.87 7.93 -24.25
CA LEU A 310 15.46 9.29 -23.91
C LEU A 310 15.93 9.70 -22.51
N TRP A 311 15.78 8.80 -21.54
CA TRP A 311 15.96 9.12 -20.13
C TRP A 311 17.35 8.84 -19.58
N HIS A 312 18.09 7.88 -20.15
CA HIS A 312 19.44 7.57 -19.67
C HIS A 312 20.37 8.80 -19.62
N PRO A 313 20.42 9.70 -20.63
CA PRO A 313 21.24 10.93 -20.55
C PRO A 313 20.80 11.92 -19.46
N LYS A 314 19.56 11.83 -18.98
CA LYS A 314 19.01 12.69 -17.94
C LYS A 314 19.45 12.27 -16.54
N VAL A 315 19.78 10.99 -16.36
CA VAL A 315 20.25 10.43 -15.09
C VAL A 315 21.72 10.76 -14.87
N LYS A 316 22.05 11.29 -13.69
CA LYS A 316 23.41 11.63 -13.31
C LYS A 316 24.27 10.37 -13.18
N ARG A 317 25.58 10.53 -13.32
CA ARG A 317 26.51 9.40 -13.15
C ARG A 317 26.38 8.72 -11.78
N GLY A 318 25.98 7.45 -11.82
CA GLY A 318 25.77 6.60 -10.65
C GLY A 318 24.43 6.82 -9.93
N GLY A 319 23.48 7.49 -10.59
CA GLY A 319 22.05 7.31 -10.38
C GLY A 319 21.48 6.24 -11.30
#